data_AF-A0A976LHG6-F1
#
_entry.id   AF-A0A976LHG6-F1
#
_cell.length_a   1.000
_cell.length_b   1.000
_cell.length_c   1.000
_cell.angle_alpha   90.00
_cell.angle_beta   90.00
_cell.angle_gamma   90.00
#
_symmetry.space_group_name_H-M   'P 1'
#
loop_
_entity.id
_entity.type
_entity.pdbx_description
1 polymer ?
#
loop_
_entity_poly.entity_id
_entity_poly.type
_entity_poly.pdbx_seq_one_letter_code
_entity_poly.pdbx_strand_id
1 'polypeptide(L)'
;MRLDVTGDDASLLAVGPYVSSAASPDFGSLFLDLFQRAGGDFYKMDPAIFAPAVIEFLNCDTGTLHVFGQQRDDVVRQSFL
;
A
#
# COMPACT_ATOMS: atom_id res chain seq x y z
N MET A 1 5.88 -6.68 1.14
CA MET A 1 6.82 -6.29 2.21
C MET A 1 6.36 -6.96 3.49
N ARG A 2 7.26 -7.44 4.33
CA ARG A 2 6.89 -8.05 5.61
C ARG A 2 7.51 -7.28 6.76
N LEU A 3 6.73 -7.02 7.80
CA LEU A 3 7.17 -6.48 9.08
C LEU A 3 6.84 -7.48 10.20
N ASP A 4 7.80 -7.70 11.08
CA ASP A 4 7.61 -8.45 12.32
C ASP A 4 7.30 -7.43 13.42
N VAL A 5 6.13 -7.53 14.03
CA VAL A 5 5.54 -6.50 14.90
C VAL A 5 5.04 -7.10 16.22
N THR A 6 5.05 -6.31 17.29
CA THR A 6 4.42 -6.65 18.57
C THR A 6 3.13 -5.85 18.77
N GLY A 7 2.23 -6.32 19.64
CA GLY A 7 0.93 -5.72 19.90
C GLY A 7 -0.24 -6.69 19.71
N ASP A 8 -1.47 -6.17 19.81
CA ASP A 8 -2.67 -6.98 19.66
C ASP A 8 -3.14 -7.09 18.20
N ASP A 9 -3.72 -8.24 17.85
CA ASP A 9 -4.20 -8.51 16.49
C ASP A 9 -5.33 -7.56 16.04
N ALA A 10 -6.14 -7.04 16.98
CA ALA A 10 -7.24 -6.14 16.62
C ALA A 10 -6.72 -4.78 16.14
N SER A 11 -5.67 -4.25 16.77
CA SER A 11 -4.97 -3.06 16.32
C SER A 11 -4.35 -3.27 14.94
N LEU A 12 -3.72 -4.43 14.68
CA LEU A 12 -3.14 -4.75 13.37
C LEU A 12 -4.20 -4.83 12.28
N LEU A 13 -5.36 -5.43 12.56
CA LEU A 13 -6.50 -5.48 11.64
C LEU A 13 -7.11 -4.10 11.39
N ALA A 14 -7.06 -3.19 12.36
CA ALA A 14 -7.56 -1.82 12.20
C ALA A 14 -6.64 -0.96 11.33
N VAL A 15 -5.31 -1.07 11.48
CA VAL A 15 -4.35 -0.24 10.74
C VAL A 15 -3.94 -0.82 9.39
N GLY A 16 -3.92 -2.16 9.27
CA GLY A 16 -3.48 -2.90 8.10
C GLY A 16 -4.07 -2.45 6.76
N PRO A 17 -5.38 -2.18 6.66
CA PRO A 17 -5.99 -1.71 5.42
C PRO A 17 -5.42 -0.37 4.89
N TYR A 18 -4.86 0.47 5.77
CA TYR A 18 -4.43 1.84 5.43
C TYR A 18 -2.94 1.98 5.09
N VAL A 19 -2.15 0.91 5.26
CA VAL A 19 -0.69 0.94 5.10
C VAL A 19 -0.19 0.40 3.75
N SER A 20 -1.11 -0.03 2.89
CA SER A 20 -0.81 -0.43 1.51
C SER A 20 -1.26 0.64 0.52
N SER A 21 -0.69 0.65 -0.69
CA SER A 21 -1.10 1.61 -1.72
C SER A 21 -2.56 1.45 -2.16
N ALA A 22 -3.20 0.31 -1.85
CA ALA A 22 -4.62 0.09 -2.07
C ALA A 22 -5.52 0.96 -1.18
N ALA A 23 -4.98 1.61 -0.14
CA ALA A 23 -5.70 2.57 0.69
C ALA A 23 -5.96 3.90 -0.04
N SER A 24 -5.20 4.20 -1.09
CA SER A 24 -5.37 5.42 -1.87
C SER A 24 -6.58 5.32 -2.81
N PRO A 25 -7.40 6.40 -2.94
CA PRO A 25 -8.42 6.47 -3.99
C PRO A 25 -7.82 6.44 -5.41
N ASP A 26 -6.54 6.77 -5.56
CA ASP A 26 -5.84 6.75 -6.85
C ASP A 26 -5.26 5.36 -7.20
N PHE A 27 -5.48 4.36 -6.34
CA PHE A 27 -4.98 3.00 -6.54
C PHE A 27 -5.41 2.41 -7.89
N GLY A 28 -4.43 1.89 -8.63
CA GLY A 28 -4.65 1.33 -9.96
C GLY A 28 -4.34 2.29 -11.11
N SER A 29 -4.10 3.57 -10.85
CA SER A 29 -3.56 4.51 -11.85
C SER A 29 -2.04 4.36 -11.96
N LEU A 30 -1.49 4.70 -13.13
CA LEU A 30 -0.03 4.83 -13.30
C LEU A 30 0.50 6.03 -12.50
N PHE A 31 1.64 5.85 -11.84
CA PHE A 31 2.30 6.92 -11.09
C PHE A 31 2.57 8.16 -11.98
N LEU A 32 3.01 7.94 -13.23
CA LEU A 32 3.29 9.03 -14.17
C LEU A 32 2.05 9.89 -14.46
N ASP A 33 0.89 9.25 -14.67
CA ASP A 33 -0.36 9.97 -14.95
C ASP A 33 -0.81 10.79 -13.74
N LEU A 34 -0.65 10.24 -12.52
CA LEU A 34 -0.96 10.95 -11.28
C LEU A 34 -0.02 12.15 -11.09
N PHE A 35 1.28 11.95 -11.33
CA PHE A 35 2.27 13.02 -11.22
C PHE A 35 2.04 14.15 -12.23
N GLN A 36 1.65 13.80 -13.46
CA GLN A 36 1.26 14.78 -14.48
C GLN A 36 -0.02 15.54 -14.10
N ARG A 37 -1.06 14.85 -13.61
CA ARG A 37 -2.30 15.47 -13.11
C ARG A 37 -2.02 16.42 -11.94
N ALA A 38 -1.05 16.10 -11.10
CA ALA A 38 -0.58 16.95 -10.01
C ALA A 38 0.30 18.14 -10.47
N GLY A 39 0.59 18.27 -11.77
CA GLY A 39 1.46 19.33 -12.30
C GLY A 39 2.92 19.18 -11.90
N GLY A 40 3.38 17.95 -11.69
CA GLY A 40 4.74 17.65 -11.26
C GLY A 40 5.02 17.94 -9.78
N ASP A 41 3.97 18.09 -8.96
CA ASP A 41 4.05 18.43 -7.54
C ASP A 41 3.65 17.25 -6.65
N PHE A 42 4.64 16.61 -6.02
CA PHE A 42 4.41 15.48 -5.11
C PHE A 42 3.47 15.80 -3.95
N TYR A 43 3.44 17.06 -3.47
CA TYR A 43 2.59 17.47 -2.35
C TYR A 43 1.10 17.57 -2.72
N LYS A 44 0.78 17.56 -4.02
CA LYS A 44 -0.60 17.52 -4.52
C LYS A 44 -1.10 16.10 -4.77
N MET A 45 -0.24 15.09 -4.63
CA MET A 45 -0.61 13.69 -4.76
C MET A 45 -1.09 13.16 -3.42
N ASP A 46 -1.97 12.15 -3.44
CA ASP A 46 -2.36 11.47 -2.22
C ASP A 46 -1.15 10.72 -1.60
N PRO A 47 -0.77 11.00 -0.33
CA PRO A 47 0.37 10.35 0.31
C PRO A 47 0.26 8.83 0.39
N ALA A 48 -0.95 8.28 0.44
CA ALA A 48 -1.15 6.84 0.58
C ALA A 48 -0.69 6.04 -0.65
N ILE A 49 -0.44 6.69 -1.81
CA ILE A 49 0.12 6.01 -2.99
C ILE A 49 1.59 5.62 -2.80
N PHE A 50 2.31 6.28 -1.89
CA PHE A 50 3.72 6.01 -1.58
C PHE A 50 3.85 4.89 -0.54
N ALA A 51 3.24 3.76 -0.84
CA ALA A 51 3.13 2.60 0.04
C ALA A 51 3.37 1.31 -0.76
N PRO A 52 3.72 0.19 -0.10
CA PRO A 52 3.85 -1.09 -0.77
C PRO A 52 2.51 -1.58 -1.34
N ALA A 53 2.55 -2.36 -2.42
CA ALA A 53 1.35 -2.99 -2.98
C ALA A 53 0.73 -4.03 -2.02
N VAL A 54 1.58 -4.82 -1.36
CA VAL A 54 1.19 -5.82 -0.35
C VAL A 54 2.07 -5.68 0.87
N ILE A 55 1.46 -5.71 2.05
CA ILE A 55 2.14 -5.73 3.33
C ILE A 55 1.67 -6.93 4.18
N GLU A 56 2.62 -7.55 4.86
CA GLU A 56 2.41 -8.66 5.76
C GLU A 56 2.86 -8.24 7.17
N PHE A 57 2.01 -8.44 8.16
CA PHE A 57 2.33 -8.26 9.57
C PHE A 57 2.38 -9.62 10.24
N LEU A 58 3.59 -10.08 10.60
CA LEU A 58 3.72 -11.19 11.54
C LEU A 58 3.65 -10.63 12.95
N ASN A 59 2.58 -10.97 13.68
CA ASN A 59 2.49 -10.67 15.09
C ASN A 59 3.42 -11.62 15.88
N CYS A 60 4.47 -11.07 16.48
CA CYS A 60 5.44 -11.82 17.27
C CYS A 60 4.85 -12.38 18.58
N ASP A 61 3.78 -11.77 19.10
CA ASP A 61 3.16 -12.16 20.38
C ASP A 61 2.18 -13.32 20.19
N THR A 62 1.45 -13.35 19.07
CA THR A 62 0.43 -14.38 18.79
C THR A 62 0.85 -15.40 17.73
N GLY A 63 1.88 -15.09 16.93
CA GLY A 63 2.30 -15.87 15.77
C GLY A 63 1.40 -15.73 14.54
N THR A 64 0.35 -14.89 14.61
CA THR A 64 -0.60 -14.69 13.51
C THR A 64 0.02 -13.84 12.40
N LEU A 65 -0.18 -14.25 11.15
CA LEU A 65 0.19 -13.47 9.97
C LEU A 65 -1.05 -12.79 9.38
N HIS A 66 -1.01 -11.46 9.29
CA HIS A 66 -2.05 -10.66 8.63
C HIS A 66 -1.51 -10.10 7.31
N VAL A 67 -2.31 -10.14 6.24
CA VAL A 67 -1.91 -9.70 4.90
C VAL A 67 -2.90 -8.67 4.36
N PHE A 68 -2.39 -7.55 3.87
CA PHE A 68 -3.18 -6.43 3.35
C PHE A 68 -2.67 -5.93 2.00
N GLY A 69 -3.57 -5.33 1.23
CA GLY A 69 -3.29 -4.83 -0.12
C GLY A 69 -3.36 -5.93 -1.18
N GLN A 70 -2.95 -5.59 -2.41
CA GLN A 70 -2.93 -6.51 -3.53
C GLN A 70 -1.91 -6.09 -4.59
N GLN A 71 -1.38 -7.07 -5.32
CA GLN A 71 -0.59 -6.80 -6.53
C GLN A 71 -1.50 -6.42 -7.70
N ARG A 72 -0.98 -5.56 -8.59
CA ARG A 72 -1.66 -5.11 -9.82
C ARG A 72 -0.74 -5.30 -11.01
N ASP A 73 -0.64 -6.54 -11.48
CA ASP A 73 0.22 -6.91 -12.60
C ASP A 73 -0.15 -6.18 -13.90
N ASP A 74 -1.43 -5.84 -14.07
CA ASP A 74 -1.93 -5.03 -15.17
C ASP A 74 -1.30 -3.62 -15.17
N VAL A 75 -1.27 -2.97 -14.01
CA VAL A 75 -0.64 -1.64 -13.84
C VAL A 75 0.86 -1.72 -14.01
N VAL A 76 1.51 -2.75 -13.44
CA VAL A 76 2.94 -2.99 -13.61
C VAL A 76 3.27 -3.15 -15.10
N ARG A 77 2.56 -4.02 -15.82
CA ARG A 77 2.78 -4.20 -17.26
C ARG A 77 2.61 -2.89 -18.04
N GLN A 78 1.54 -2.14 -17.76
CA GLN A 78 1.29 -0.86 -18.43
C GLN A 78 2.38 0.18 -18.10
N SER A 79 3.01 0.12 -16.92
CA SER A 79 4.07 1.06 -16.52
C SER A 79 5.42 0.81 -17.19
N PHE A 80 5.69 -0.41 -17.66
CA PHE A 80 6.99 -0.82 -18.22
C PHE A 80 6.97 -1.04 -19.74
N LEU A 81 5.81 -0.86 -20.38
CA LEU A 81 5.62 -0.88 -21.83
C LEU A 81 5.56 0.55 -22.37
#